data_AF-A0A1V9YYE8-F1
#
_entry.id   AF-A0A1V9YYE8-F1
#
_cell.length_a   1.000
_cell.length_b   1.000
_cell.length_c   1.000
_cell.angle_alpha   90.00
_cell.angle_beta   90.00
_cell.angle_gamma   90.00
#
_symmetry.space_group_name_H-M   'P 1'
#
loop_
_entity.id
_entity.type
_entity.pdbx_description
1 polymer ?
#
loop_
_entity_poly.entity_id
_entity_poly.type
_entity_poly.pdbx_seq_one_letter_code
_entity_poly.pdbx_strand_id
1 'polypeptide(L)'
;MRGILVLLMVKCVAGLPICSTQDVFSLLGVAMQPSWSNCTTALNEPEGAISELVQFKNAAQLKQLCATKVCLDNIDTVYQDMPNCMTSDGINLHNATKFTSKILCSTLESSLLTHNGGYCNSLDRTVISFISTQKPVDEDCLASIGSNGTSLSALIPTHPSAPICTSTACKAYINSAYAHLPNCILNTSTQTINPKEAINQAFSTFCSQKIISSSSKSYAAAWIAFVVLPVLFQLPRKRMIRSSVPCVGCQRLYFPVSLPIHQKTCFHKNPFVDVPCPTCKLIISTGNYFNHVSNCVPQPTPQAPCKPLSAGLLGPIEEDGRIKCMKCRRGFAPVSYRLVIFVVFNGMQERIQKHQSICQEREKIEVVKDNQHNSVQDRGRTNVTKKAKYPKTTFSRPKILLKPTPQVMSLNTMPQLQPYKRAPFDLVLRDASNQNGFKSTGIDTSNRTSMGNPLHIMK
;
A
#
# COMPACT_ATOMS: atom_id res chain seq x y z
N MET A 1 -1.59 -53.58 38.79
CA MET A 1 -1.05 -52.38 38.11
C MET A 1 -2.13 -51.82 37.18
N ARG A 2 -2.72 -50.67 37.51
CA ARG A 2 -3.67 -49.96 36.66
C ARG A 2 -2.95 -48.72 36.11
N GLY A 3 -2.67 -48.71 34.81
CA GLY A 3 -2.10 -47.56 34.11
C GLY A 3 -3.21 -46.62 33.66
N ILE A 4 -3.19 -45.38 34.16
CA ILE A 4 -4.08 -44.31 33.74
C ILE A 4 -3.52 -43.73 32.43
N LEU A 5 -4.24 -43.95 31.33
CA LEU A 5 -3.98 -43.33 30.04
C LEU A 5 -4.55 -41.90 30.07
N VAL A 6 -3.69 -40.90 30.29
CA VAL A 6 -4.05 -39.49 30.19
C VAL A 6 -4.13 -39.11 28.71
N LEU A 7 -5.35 -39.05 28.16
CA LEU A 7 -5.60 -38.43 26.86
C LEU A 7 -5.42 -36.92 26.99
N LEU A 8 -4.25 -36.43 26.59
CA LEU A 8 -4.03 -35.02 26.28
C LEU A 8 -4.79 -34.68 24.98
N MET A 9 -6.04 -34.26 25.13
CA MET A 9 -6.80 -33.59 24.07
C MET A 9 -6.12 -32.24 23.77
N VAL A 10 -5.18 -32.23 22.84
CA VAL A 10 -4.68 -31.00 22.22
C VAL A 10 -5.85 -30.39 21.45
N LYS A 11 -6.57 -29.44 22.07
CA LYS A 11 -7.53 -28.60 21.37
C LYS A 11 -6.75 -27.82 20.31
N CYS A 12 -6.85 -28.22 19.05
CA CYS A 12 -6.49 -27.35 17.94
C CYS A 12 -7.35 -26.08 18.07
N VAL A 13 -6.75 -25.02 18.61
CA VAL A 13 -7.35 -23.69 18.58
C VAL A 13 -7.40 -23.32 17.11
N ALA A 14 -8.57 -23.47 16.49
CA ALA A 14 -8.80 -23.00 15.13
C ALA A 14 -8.55 -21.47 15.14
N GLY A 15 -7.39 -21.05 14.63
CA GLY A 15 -7.06 -19.65 14.51
C GLY A 15 -8.11 -18.94 13.67
N LEU A 16 -8.46 -17.70 14.04
CA LEU A 16 -9.34 -16.88 13.23
C LEU A 16 -8.77 -16.74 11.80
N PRO A 17 -9.63 -16.71 10.77
CA PRO A 17 -9.17 -16.55 9.41
C PRO A 17 -8.44 -15.21 9.25
N ILE A 18 -7.35 -15.22 8.47
CA ILE A 18 -6.65 -13.99 8.09
C ILE A 18 -7.59 -13.20 7.15
N CYS A 19 -7.75 -11.90 7.40
CA CYS A 19 -8.57 -11.04 6.55
C CYS A 19 -8.07 -11.09 5.11
N SER A 20 -8.97 -11.40 4.18
CA SER A 20 -8.68 -11.27 2.77
C SER A 20 -8.58 -9.79 2.38
N THR A 21 -7.94 -9.49 1.25
CA THR A 21 -7.96 -8.14 0.68
C THR A 21 -9.40 -7.66 0.43
N GLN A 22 -10.31 -8.57 0.11
CA GLN A 22 -11.72 -8.26 -0.08
C GLN A 22 -12.40 -7.84 1.23
N ASP A 23 -12.08 -8.47 2.36
CA ASP A 23 -12.60 -8.06 3.68
C ASP A 23 -12.15 -6.64 4.04
N VAL A 24 -10.89 -6.31 3.74
CA VAL A 24 -10.34 -4.96 3.95
C VAL A 24 -10.99 -3.94 3.01
N PHE A 25 -11.30 -4.31 1.75
CA PHE A 25 -12.02 -3.42 0.83
C PHE A 25 -13.49 -3.26 1.20
N SER A 26 -14.14 -4.30 1.72
CA SER A 26 -15.50 -4.20 2.26
C SER A 26 -15.54 -3.24 3.44
N LEU A 27 -14.53 -3.26 4.30
CA LEU A 27 -14.37 -2.28 5.40
C LEU A 27 -14.28 -0.85 4.88
N LEU A 28 -13.48 -0.64 3.83
CA LEU A 28 -13.36 0.66 3.17
C LEU A 28 -14.70 1.08 2.54
N GLY A 29 -15.37 0.15 1.86
CA GLY A 29 -16.67 0.39 1.23
C GLY A 29 -17.75 0.75 2.23
N VAL A 30 -17.81 0.06 3.37
CA VAL A 30 -18.78 0.28 4.45
C VAL A 30 -18.53 1.60 5.17
N ALA A 31 -17.26 1.97 5.43
CA ALA A 31 -16.90 3.30 5.93
C ALA A 31 -17.23 4.44 4.95
N MET A 32 -17.47 4.10 3.68
CA MET A 32 -17.73 5.01 2.58
C MET A 32 -19.16 5.00 2.06
N GLN A 33 -20.01 4.09 2.56
CA GLN A 33 -21.37 3.99 2.06
C GLN A 33 -22.15 5.27 2.38
N PRO A 34 -23.07 5.69 1.50
CA PRO A 34 -23.93 6.86 1.70
C PRO A 34 -24.93 6.71 2.86
N SER A 35 -24.84 5.65 3.67
CA SER A 35 -25.72 5.30 4.79
C SER A 35 -25.62 6.23 6.00
N TRP A 36 -24.89 7.34 5.88
CA TRP A 36 -24.72 8.32 6.96
C TRP A 36 -25.63 9.54 6.80
N SER A 37 -26.71 9.45 6.00
CA SER A 37 -27.67 10.55 5.78
C SER A 37 -28.21 11.14 7.10
N ASN A 38 -28.46 10.28 8.10
CA ASN A 38 -28.89 10.73 9.42
C ASN A 38 -27.79 11.52 10.15
N CYS A 39 -26.52 11.15 9.98
CA CYS A 39 -25.39 11.85 10.58
C CYS A 39 -25.12 13.17 9.85
N THR A 40 -25.15 13.23 8.52
CA THR A 40 -25.01 14.51 7.78
C THR A 40 -26.11 15.48 8.11
N THR A 41 -27.35 14.99 8.19
CA THR A 41 -28.49 15.82 8.60
C THR A 41 -28.29 16.36 10.01
N ALA A 42 -27.84 15.51 10.95
CA ALA A 42 -27.59 15.94 12.32
C ALA A 42 -26.40 16.92 12.44
N LEU A 43 -25.43 16.86 11.53
CA LEU A 43 -24.29 17.77 11.48
C LEU A 43 -24.56 19.04 10.65
N ASN A 44 -25.71 19.13 9.97
CA ASN A 44 -26.03 20.17 8.98
C ASN A 44 -25.02 20.25 7.82
N GLU A 45 -24.50 19.11 7.39
CA GLU A 45 -23.51 19.00 6.31
C GLU A 45 -24.15 18.41 5.04
N PRO A 46 -23.69 18.77 3.83
CA PRO A 46 -24.27 18.26 2.60
C PRO A 46 -24.02 16.76 2.42
N GLU A 47 -24.95 16.07 1.76
CA GLU A 47 -24.81 14.66 1.39
C GLU A 47 -23.54 14.48 0.53
N GLY A 48 -22.54 13.77 1.07
CA GLY A 48 -21.23 13.57 0.44
C GLY A 48 -20.04 14.11 1.24
N ALA A 49 -20.27 15.04 2.18
CA ALA A 49 -19.23 15.57 3.07
C ALA A 49 -18.70 14.54 4.09
N ILE A 50 -19.41 13.42 4.29
CA ILE A 50 -19.03 12.36 5.26
C ILE A 50 -17.63 11.81 4.99
N SER A 51 -17.28 11.61 3.71
CA SER A 51 -15.95 11.11 3.35
C SER A 51 -14.83 12.06 3.81
N GLU A 52 -15.13 13.34 4.00
CA GLU A 52 -14.22 14.33 4.56
C GLU A 52 -14.30 14.39 6.10
N LEU A 53 -15.49 14.22 6.68
CA LEU A 53 -15.69 14.15 8.13
C LEU A 53 -14.96 12.97 8.77
N VAL A 54 -14.98 11.80 8.12
CA VAL A 54 -14.25 10.61 8.58
C VAL A 54 -12.73 10.77 8.40
N GLN A 55 -12.27 11.74 7.60
CA GLN A 55 -10.84 12.08 7.53
C GLN A 55 -10.37 12.96 8.69
N PHE A 56 -11.29 13.44 9.55
CA PHE A 56 -11.02 14.26 10.73
C PHE A 56 -10.02 15.38 10.43
N LYS A 57 -10.30 16.22 9.42
CA LYS A 57 -9.35 17.24 8.94
C LYS A 57 -8.94 18.21 10.06
N ASN A 58 -9.83 18.45 11.03
CA ASN A 58 -9.55 19.26 12.22
C ASN A 58 -10.20 18.68 13.49
N ALA A 59 -9.76 19.17 14.65
CA ALA A 59 -10.26 18.74 15.94
C ALA A 59 -11.73 19.14 16.19
N ALA A 60 -12.18 20.28 15.62
CA ALA A 60 -13.55 20.75 15.74
C ALA A 60 -14.58 19.78 15.13
N GLN A 61 -14.29 19.27 13.93
CA GLN A 61 -15.13 18.27 13.25
C GLN A 61 -15.21 16.97 14.05
N LEU A 62 -14.09 16.48 14.58
CA LEU A 62 -14.09 15.30 15.45
C LEU A 62 -14.93 15.53 16.71
N LYS A 63 -14.82 16.71 17.34
CA LYS A 63 -15.61 17.08 18.51
C LYS A 63 -17.11 17.13 18.19
N GLN A 64 -17.49 17.69 17.05
CA GLN A 64 -18.89 17.77 16.61
C GLN A 64 -19.47 16.38 16.29
N LEU A 65 -18.69 15.52 15.64
CA LEU A 65 -19.05 14.12 15.39
C LEU A 65 -19.25 13.36 16.71
N CYS A 66 -18.35 13.56 17.68
CA CYS A 66 -18.44 12.94 19.00
C CYS A 66 -19.57 13.49 19.89
N ALA A 67 -20.03 14.72 19.65
CA ALA A 67 -21.19 15.29 20.34
C ALA A 67 -22.52 14.78 19.75
N THR A 68 -22.51 14.31 18.51
CA THR A 68 -23.73 13.90 17.78
C THR A 68 -23.98 12.40 17.96
N LYS A 69 -24.83 12.03 18.91
CA LYS A 69 -25.13 10.63 19.25
C LYS A 69 -25.50 9.77 18.03
N VAL A 70 -26.30 10.30 17.11
CA VAL A 70 -26.74 9.60 15.89
C VAL A 70 -25.55 9.17 15.02
N CYS A 71 -24.49 9.98 14.96
CA CYS A 71 -23.27 9.63 14.24
C CYS A 71 -22.52 8.49 14.93
N LEU A 72 -22.47 8.48 16.26
CA LEU A 72 -21.83 7.41 17.02
C LEU A 72 -22.59 6.08 16.89
N ASP A 73 -23.92 6.12 16.96
CA ASP A 73 -24.75 4.93 16.78
C ASP A 73 -24.58 4.35 15.36
N ASN A 74 -24.50 5.21 14.34
CA ASN A 74 -24.21 4.78 12.97
C ASN A 74 -22.82 4.16 12.85
N ILE A 75 -21.79 4.77 13.43
CA ILE A 75 -20.43 4.21 13.49
C ILE A 75 -20.48 2.81 14.11
N ASP A 76 -21.09 2.67 15.28
CA ASP A 76 -21.15 1.40 15.99
C ASP A 76 -21.90 0.34 15.18
N THR A 77 -23.00 0.70 14.52
CA THR A 77 -23.77 -0.21 13.66
C THR A 77 -22.95 -0.68 12.46
N VAL A 78 -22.36 0.27 11.73
CA VAL A 78 -21.49 0.03 10.55
C VAL A 78 -20.32 -0.89 10.90
N TYR A 79 -19.75 -0.73 12.10
CA TYR A 79 -18.62 -1.51 12.56
C TYR A 79 -18.99 -2.86 13.19
N GLN A 80 -20.24 -3.05 13.65
CA GLN A 80 -20.74 -4.34 14.14
C GLN A 80 -20.88 -5.37 13.04
N ASP A 81 -21.19 -4.94 11.82
CA ASP A 81 -21.35 -5.82 10.65
C ASP A 81 -20.01 -6.27 10.03
N MET A 82 -18.88 -5.90 10.64
CA MET A 82 -17.57 -6.23 10.09
C MET A 82 -17.15 -7.69 10.33
N PRO A 83 -16.50 -8.32 9.33
CA PRO A 83 -16.08 -9.70 9.44
C PRO A 83 -15.07 -9.89 10.57
N ASN A 84 -15.26 -10.96 11.34
CA ASN A 84 -14.35 -11.35 12.41
C ASN A 84 -13.12 -12.07 11.83
N CYS A 85 -12.15 -11.27 11.38
CA CYS A 85 -10.90 -11.75 10.81
C CYS A 85 -9.68 -11.08 11.48
N MET A 86 -8.51 -11.69 11.33
CA MET A 86 -7.24 -11.15 11.82
C MET A 86 -6.40 -10.55 10.69
N THR A 87 -5.83 -9.37 10.89
CA THR A 87 -4.82 -8.82 9.96
C THR A 87 -3.51 -9.60 10.07
N SER A 88 -2.60 -9.42 9.09
CA SER A 88 -1.25 -9.98 9.13
C SER A 88 -0.45 -9.61 10.38
N ASP A 89 -0.78 -8.46 10.99
CA ASP A 89 -0.14 -7.95 12.20
C ASP A 89 -0.79 -8.47 13.49
N GLY A 90 -1.72 -9.42 13.36
CA GLY A 90 -2.43 -10.04 14.47
C GLY A 90 -3.55 -9.18 15.07
N ILE A 91 -4.00 -8.14 14.37
CA ILE A 91 -5.11 -7.30 14.84
C ILE A 91 -6.42 -7.99 14.48
N ASN A 92 -7.23 -8.32 15.47
CA ASN A 92 -8.60 -8.75 15.23
C ASN A 92 -9.43 -7.53 14.82
N LEU A 93 -9.89 -7.52 13.58
CA LEU A 93 -10.55 -6.38 12.97
C LEU A 93 -11.88 -6.08 13.66
N HIS A 94 -12.68 -7.10 13.94
CA HIS A 94 -13.97 -6.94 14.62
C HIS A 94 -13.82 -6.38 16.04
N ASN A 95 -12.81 -6.82 16.79
CA ASN A 95 -12.52 -6.26 18.12
C ASN A 95 -12.01 -4.83 18.01
N ALA A 96 -11.15 -4.53 17.04
CA ALA A 96 -10.68 -3.17 16.81
C ALA A 96 -11.85 -2.23 16.46
N THR A 97 -12.81 -2.72 15.67
CA THR A 97 -13.91 -1.92 15.15
C THR A 97 -15.04 -1.72 16.15
N LYS A 98 -15.29 -2.72 17.01
CA LYS A 98 -16.27 -2.64 18.11
C LYS A 98 -16.05 -1.46 19.04
N PHE A 99 -14.81 -1.00 19.17
CA PHE A 99 -14.46 0.12 20.04
C PHE A 99 -14.18 1.41 19.27
N THR A 100 -14.39 1.46 17.95
CA THR A 100 -14.01 2.62 17.12
C THR A 100 -14.62 3.92 17.62
N SER A 101 -15.94 3.99 17.85
CA SER A 101 -16.58 5.22 18.36
C SER A 101 -15.94 5.71 19.67
N LYS A 102 -15.70 4.78 20.60
CA LYS A 102 -15.08 5.06 21.89
C LYS A 102 -13.63 5.52 21.76
N ILE A 103 -12.88 4.95 20.82
CA ILE A 103 -11.50 5.33 20.52
C ILE A 103 -11.47 6.73 19.88
N LEU A 104 -12.30 6.96 18.86
CA LEU A 104 -12.43 8.25 18.17
C LEU A 104 -12.71 9.38 19.17
N CYS A 105 -13.67 9.14 20.07
CA CYS A 105 -14.13 10.14 21.02
C CYS A 105 -13.38 10.16 22.35
N SER A 106 -12.29 9.37 22.47
CA SER A 106 -11.50 9.27 23.70
C SER A 106 -12.33 8.89 24.94
N THR A 107 -13.43 8.14 24.75
CA THR A 107 -14.33 7.64 25.80
C THR A 107 -14.11 6.15 26.12
N LEU A 108 -13.05 5.56 25.57
CA LEU A 108 -12.65 4.18 25.88
C LEU A 108 -12.20 4.07 27.35
N GLU A 109 -12.76 3.10 28.08
CA GLU A 109 -12.34 2.82 29.45
C GLU A 109 -10.89 2.34 29.49
N SER A 110 -10.08 2.94 30.39
CA SER A 110 -8.69 2.55 30.60
C SER A 110 -8.53 1.12 31.10
N SER A 111 -9.57 0.56 31.75
CA SER A 111 -9.61 -0.84 32.19
C SER A 111 -9.46 -1.85 31.05
N LEU A 112 -9.84 -1.47 29.82
CA LEU A 112 -9.73 -2.31 28.62
C LEU A 112 -8.34 -2.28 27.99
N LEU A 113 -7.49 -1.34 28.42
CA LEU A 113 -6.15 -1.13 27.90
C LEU A 113 -5.11 -1.79 28.79
N THR A 114 -4.05 -2.29 28.16
CA THR A 114 -2.94 -2.90 28.87
C THR A 114 -2.10 -1.81 29.53
N HIS A 115 -2.04 -1.83 30.86
CA HIS A 115 -1.27 -0.85 31.65
C HIS A 115 -0.12 -1.45 32.47
N ASN A 116 0.06 -2.76 32.43
CA ASN A 116 1.02 -3.50 33.26
C ASN A 116 2.42 -3.64 32.64
N GLY A 117 2.71 -2.97 31.52
CA GLY A 117 3.97 -3.12 30.78
C GLY A 117 4.10 -4.45 30.02
N GLY A 118 3.04 -5.26 29.96
CA GLY A 118 2.98 -6.48 29.17
C GLY A 118 2.92 -6.22 27.66
N TYR A 119 2.76 -7.29 26.87
CA TYR A 119 2.61 -7.14 25.41
C TYR A 119 1.29 -6.48 25.04
N CYS A 120 1.34 -5.54 24.10
CA CYS A 120 0.13 -4.88 23.59
C CYS A 120 -0.79 -5.88 22.88
N ASN A 121 -2.04 -5.93 23.32
CA ASN A 121 -3.10 -6.69 22.68
C ASN A 121 -3.58 -6.00 21.39
N SER A 122 -4.56 -6.59 20.71
CA SER A 122 -5.11 -6.04 19.46
C SER A 122 -5.75 -4.66 19.64
N LEU A 123 -6.45 -4.43 20.75
CA LEU A 123 -7.11 -3.17 21.05
C LEU A 123 -6.09 -2.06 21.34
N ASP A 124 -5.06 -2.38 22.14
CA ASP A 124 -3.96 -1.46 22.44
C ASP A 124 -3.31 -0.94 21.15
N ARG A 125 -3.01 -1.85 20.21
CA ARG A 125 -2.39 -1.52 18.91
C ARG A 125 -3.28 -0.58 18.10
N THR A 126 -4.58 -0.80 18.09
CA THR A 126 -5.55 0.08 17.41
C THR A 126 -5.55 1.47 18.04
N VAL A 127 -5.59 1.57 19.37
CA VAL A 127 -5.53 2.85 20.08
C VAL A 127 -4.24 3.59 19.82
N ILE A 128 -3.10 2.90 19.89
CA ILE A 128 -1.79 3.48 19.58
C ILE A 128 -1.76 4.02 18.15
N SER A 129 -2.21 3.22 17.18
CA SER A 129 -2.26 3.61 15.77
C SER A 129 -3.14 4.84 15.55
N PHE A 130 -4.34 4.85 16.13
CA PHE A 130 -5.28 5.95 16.01
C PHE A 130 -4.72 7.25 16.62
N ILE A 131 -4.28 7.21 17.88
CA ILE A 131 -3.76 8.40 18.57
C ILE A 131 -2.51 8.94 17.88
N SER A 132 -1.62 8.07 17.41
CA SER A 132 -0.35 8.49 16.79
C SER A 132 -0.51 9.04 15.37
N THR A 133 -1.45 8.50 14.58
CA THR A 133 -1.52 8.79 13.14
C THR A 133 -2.79 9.51 12.68
N GLN A 134 -3.92 9.32 13.36
CA GLN A 134 -5.24 9.75 12.88
C GLN A 134 -5.89 10.81 13.76
N LYS A 135 -5.59 10.84 15.07
CA LYS A 135 -6.18 11.85 15.96
C LYS A 135 -5.69 13.25 15.53
N PRO A 136 -6.61 14.15 15.12
CA PRO A 136 -6.24 15.50 14.72
C PRO A 136 -5.63 16.25 15.89
N VAL A 137 -4.62 17.05 15.60
CA VAL A 137 -4.01 17.94 16.56
C VAL A 137 -4.99 19.07 16.89
N ASP A 138 -5.02 19.45 18.16
CA ASP A 138 -5.79 20.59 18.64
C ASP A 138 -5.37 21.90 17.94
N GLU A 139 -6.36 22.72 17.58
CA GLU A 139 -6.14 23.95 16.81
C GLU A 139 -5.28 24.96 17.57
N ASP A 140 -5.40 25.03 18.90
CA ASP A 140 -4.60 25.93 19.73
C ASP A 140 -3.12 25.50 19.73
N CYS A 141 -2.87 24.18 19.72
CA CYS A 141 -1.52 23.65 19.55
C CYS A 141 -0.96 24.04 18.18
N LEU A 142 -1.70 23.80 17.09
CA LEU A 142 -1.22 24.13 15.73
C LEU A 142 -0.96 25.62 15.55
N ALA A 143 -1.87 26.46 16.03
CA ALA A 143 -1.72 27.92 16.02
C ALA A 143 -0.45 28.37 16.76
N SER A 144 -0.17 27.77 17.92
CA SER A 144 0.99 28.14 18.74
C SER A 144 2.35 27.79 18.12
N ILE A 145 2.41 26.80 17.22
CA ILE A 145 3.66 26.36 16.59
C ILE A 145 3.77 26.76 15.11
N GLY A 146 2.71 27.34 14.53
CA GLY A 146 2.66 27.70 13.11
C GLY A 146 2.83 26.51 12.16
N SER A 147 2.34 25.34 12.54
CA SER A 147 2.50 24.09 11.79
C SER A 147 1.17 23.59 11.23
N ASN A 148 1.25 22.89 10.10
CA ASN A 148 0.14 22.18 9.48
C ASN A 148 0.16 20.66 9.81
N GLY A 149 0.87 20.27 10.86
CA GLY A 149 0.97 18.88 11.29
C GLY A 149 -0.42 18.33 11.66
N THR A 150 -0.87 17.27 10.98
CA THR A 150 -2.22 16.73 11.22
C THR A 150 -2.27 15.63 12.27
N SER A 151 -1.13 15.19 12.81
CA SER A 151 -1.07 14.04 13.72
C SER A 151 -0.01 14.20 14.81
N LEU A 152 -0.15 13.44 15.89
CA LEU A 152 0.82 13.42 17.00
C LEU A 152 2.22 12.99 16.53
N SER A 153 2.33 12.07 15.57
CA SER A 153 3.63 11.65 15.02
C SER A 153 4.36 12.79 14.32
N ALA A 154 3.62 13.71 13.69
CA ALA A 154 4.19 14.90 13.04
C ALA A 154 4.65 15.97 14.04
N LEU A 155 4.23 15.86 15.30
CA LEU A 155 4.55 16.79 16.38
C LEU A 155 5.76 16.35 17.21
N ILE A 156 6.27 15.13 17.02
CA ILE A 156 7.42 14.63 17.81
C ILE A 156 8.62 15.55 17.54
N PRO A 157 9.19 16.22 18.57
CA PRO A 157 10.31 17.13 18.37
C PRO A 157 11.52 16.37 17.87
N THR A 158 12.23 16.96 16.90
CA THR A 158 13.49 16.42 16.35
C THR A 158 14.71 17.22 16.77
N HIS A 159 14.52 18.38 17.41
CA HIS A 159 15.58 19.23 17.94
C HIS A 159 15.11 20.01 19.18
N PRO A 160 16.04 20.47 20.05
CA PRO A 160 15.68 21.15 21.31
C PRO A 160 14.97 22.49 21.15
N SER A 161 15.20 23.18 20.03
CA SER A 161 14.56 24.46 19.71
C SER A 161 13.20 24.31 19.01
N ALA A 162 12.61 23.11 18.98
CA ALA A 162 11.33 22.89 18.34
C ALA A 162 10.25 23.74 19.05
N PRO A 163 9.41 24.50 18.32
CA PRO A 163 8.36 25.36 18.92
C PRO A 163 7.42 24.60 19.85
N ILE A 164 7.23 23.31 19.61
CA ILE A 164 6.41 22.45 20.46
C ILE A 164 6.93 22.32 21.90
N CYS A 165 8.23 22.50 22.12
CA CYS A 165 8.84 22.41 23.44
C CYS A 165 8.48 23.61 24.34
N THR A 166 8.11 24.75 23.76
CA THR A 166 7.74 25.97 24.50
C THR A 166 6.22 26.17 24.57
N SER A 167 5.46 25.65 23.63
CA SER A 167 3.99 25.79 23.60
C SER A 167 3.30 25.08 24.77
N THR A 168 2.53 25.83 25.56
CA THR A 168 1.66 25.30 26.62
C THR A 168 0.47 24.53 26.06
N ALA A 169 -0.14 25.02 24.97
CA ALA A 169 -1.26 24.37 24.29
C ALA A 169 -0.86 22.99 23.75
N CYS A 170 0.30 22.88 23.09
CA CYS A 170 0.78 21.58 22.62
C CYS A 170 1.12 20.63 23.76
N LYS A 171 1.73 21.11 24.85
CA LYS A 171 1.97 20.27 26.03
C LYS A 171 0.66 19.72 26.61
N ALA A 172 -0.38 20.55 26.70
CA ALA A 172 -1.69 20.12 27.16
C ALA A 172 -2.29 19.05 26.22
N TYR A 173 -2.24 19.27 24.90
CA TYR A 173 -2.69 18.30 23.90
C TYR A 173 -1.93 16.97 24.00
N ILE A 174 -0.60 17.01 24.05
CA ILE A 174 0.24 15.82 24.15
C ILE A 174 -0.06 15.07 25.45
N ASN A 175 -0.14 15.76 26.59
CA ASN A 175 -0.45 15.14 27.88
C ASN A 175 -1.84 14.48 27.87
N SER A 176 -2.83 15.11 27.24
CA SER A 176 -4.16 14.53 27.04
C SER A 176 -4.09 13.26 26.17
N ALA A 177 -3.43 13.32 25.02
CA ALA A 177 -3.22 12.14 24.17
C ALA A 177 -2.46 11.02 24.91
N TYR A 178 -1.49 11.38 25.75
CA TYR A 178 -0.67 10.49 26.54
C TYR A 178 -1.44 9.73 27.64
N ALA A 179 -2.42 10.40 28.24
CA ALA A 179 -3.29 9.79 29.25
C ALA A 179 -4.06 8.60 28.67
N HIS A 180 -4.41 8.64 27.38
CA HIS A 180 -5.15 7.59 26.68
C HIS A 180 -4.26 6.50 26.07
N LEU A 181 -2.92 6.64 26.10
CA LEU A 181 -2.03 5.60 25.57
C LEU A 181 -1.89 4.44 26.57
N PRO A 182 -1.98 3.18 26.09
CA PRO A 182 -1.70 2.00 26.89
C PRO A 182 -0.23 1.99 27.31
N ASN A 183 0.06 1.38 28.47
CA ASN A 183 1.42 1.13 28.92
C ASN A 183 1.78 -0.33 28.64
N CYS A 184 2.14 -0.60 27.38
CA CYS A 184 2.41 -1.94 26.87
C CYS A 184 3.58 -1.93 25.87
N ILE A 185 4.16 -3.11 25.64
CA ILE A 185 5.30 -3.31 24.75
C ILE A 185 4.80 -3.81 23.38
N LEU A 186 5.14 -3.08 22.33
CA LEU A 186 5.04 -3.54 20.94
C LEU A 186 6.29 -4.33 20.59
N ASN A 187 6.12 -5.58 20.17
CA ASN A 187 7.18 -6.38 19.61
C ASN A 187 7.18 -6.23 18.09
N THR A 188 8.13 -5.46 17.55
CA THR A 188 8.39 -5.38 16.11
C THR A 188 9.50 -6.37 15.76
N SER A 189 9.66 -6.70 14.47
CA SER A 189 10.70 -7.65 14.03
C SER A 189 12.13 -7.25 14.42
N THR A 190 12.35 -5.97 14.74
CA THR A 190 13.67 -5.40 15.04
C THR A 190 13.81 -4.84 16.44
N GLN A 191 12.70 -4.58 17.15
CA GLN A 191 12.75 -3.86 18.42
C GLN A 191 11.49 -4.04 19.27
N THR A 192 11.69 -4.12 20.58
CA THR A 192 10.61 -3.97 21.59
C THR A 192 10.51 -2.50 21.97
N ILE A 193 9.37 -1.88 21.72
CA ILE A 193 9.14 -0.45 21.98
C ILE A 193 7.90 -0.30 22.85
N ASN A 194 8.02 0.42 23.96
CA ASN A 194 6.87 0.93 24.70
C ASN A 194 6.52 2.31 24.11
N PRO A 195 5.39 2.48 23.37
CA PRO A 195 5.08 3.73 22.68
C PRO A 195 4.93 4.90 23.64
N LYS A 196 4.39 4.63 24.82
CA LYS A 196 4.22 5.60 25.90
C LYS A 196 5.59 6.09 26.35
N GLU A 197 6.52 5.20 26.66
CA GLU A 197 7.88 5.60 27.04
C GLU A 197 8.63 6.29 25.89
N ALA A 198 8.48 5.82 24.65
CA ALA A 198 9.18 6.38 23.48
C ALA A 198 8.80 7.85 23.23
N ILE A 199 7.51 8.18 23.33
CA ILE A 199 7.03 9.56 23.20
C ILE A 199 7.60 10.42 24.35
N ASN A 200 7.50 9.95 25.59
CA ASN A 200 8.06 10.67 26.74
C ASN A 200 9.58 10.86 26.64
N GLN A 201 10.29 9.85 26.14
CA GLN A 201 11.73 9.93 25.93
C GLN A 201 12.07 10.97 24.86
N ALA A 202 11.31 11.04 23.76
CA ALA A 202 11.52 12.07 22.74
C ALA A 202 11.32 13.48 23.32
N PHE A 203 10.21 13.71 24.03
CA PHE A 203 9.94 15.02 24.65
C PHE A 203 10.95 15.38 25.74
N SER A 204 11.33 14.44 26.61
CA SER A 204 12.34 14.70 27.64
C SER A 204 13.72 14.99 27.03
N THR A 205 14.13 14.21 26.02
CA THR A 205 15.44 14.36 25.36
C THR A 205 15.57 15.69 24.65
N PHE A 206 14.55 16.11 23.91
CA PHE A 206 14.62 17.35 23.13
C PHE A 206 14.19 18.58 23.95
N CYS A 207 13.06 18.52 24.66
CA CYS A 207 12.51 19.70 25.33
C CYS A 207 13.12 20.01 26.71
N SER A 208 13.82 19.07 27.34
CA SER A 208 14.49 19.31 28.64
C SER A 208 15.94 19.76 28.49
N GLN A 209 16.50 19.73 27.29
CA GLN A 209 17.83 20.28 27.05
C GLN A 209 17.76 21.79 27.21
N LYS A 210 18.24 22.27 28.36
CA LYS A 210 18.51 23.70 28.57
C LYS A 210 19.40 24.13 27.41
N ILE A 211 18.87 24.98 26.54
CA ILE A 211 19.66 25.60 25.48
C ILE A 211 20.73 26.38 26.23
N ILE A 212 21.92 25.80 26.36
CA ILE A 212 23.10 26.54 26.77
C ILE A 212 23.30 27.46 25.58
N SER A 213 22.71 28.65 25.66
CA SER A 213 23.04 29.69 24.70
C SER A 213 24.54 29.82 24.83
N SER A 214 25.25 29.40 23.79
CA SER A 214 26.63 29.74 23.63
C SER A 214 26.61 31.25 23.47
N SER A 215 26.57 31.96 24.60
CA SER A 215 26.84 33.39 24.65
C SER A 215 28.10 33.54 23.84
N SER A 216 28.05 34.38 22.83
CA SER A 216 29.16 34.87 22.04
C SER A 216 30.18 35.55 22.97
N LYS A 217 30.83 34.77 23.82
CA LYS A 217 32.05 35.16 24.50
C LYS A 217 33.15 34.83 23.52
N SER A 218 33.68 35.89 22.93
CA SER A 218 34.89 35.94 22.11
C SER A 218 35.78 34.71 22.26
N TYR A 219 35.84 33.90 21.21
CA TYR A 219 36.90 32.92 21.03
C TYR A 219 38.21 33.67 20.76
N ALA A 220 38.86 34.15 21.82
CA ALA A 220 40.22 34.67 21.75
C ALA A 220 41.18 34.01 22.74
N ALA A 221 40.72 33.16 23.67
CA ALA A 221 41.61 32.68 24.75
C ALA A 221 41.41 31.23 25.22
N ALA A 222 40.76 30.35 24.45
CA ALA A 222 40.46 28.97 24.90
C ALA A 222 40.98 27.86 23.97
N TRP A 223 41.98 28.13 23.13
CA TRP A 223 42.62 27.12 22.27
C TRP A 223 43.76 26.33 22.95
N ILE A 224 44.19 26.69 24.16
CA ILE A 224 45.38 26.09 24.80
C ILE A 224 45.04 24.89 25.71
N ALA A 225 43.79 24.71 26.12
CA ALA A 225 43.42 23.63 27.05
C ALA A 225 43.05 22.29 26.38
N PHE A 226 42.95 22.22 25.05
CA PHE A 226 42.47 21.02 24.33
C PHE A 226 43.59 20.11 23.79
N VAL A 227 44.87 20.44 24.02
CA VAL A 227 46.01 19.72 23.42
C VAL A 227 46.66 18.69 24.36
N VAL A 228 46.29 18.61 25.65
CA VAL A 228 47.05 17.79 26.63
C VAL A 228 46.25 16.66 27.32
N LEU A 229 45.03 16.32 26.87
CA LEU A 229 44.38 15.08 27.34
C LEU A 229 43.83 14.22 26.19
N PRO A 230 44.59 13.19 25.77
CA PRO A 230 43.97 11.99 25.22
C PRO A 230 44.67 10.72 25.75
N VAL A 231 44.48 10.37 27.02
CA VAL A 231 44.66 8.99 27.50
C VAL A 231 43.63 8.77 28.62
N LEU A 232 42.83 7.69 28.54
CA LEU A 232 41.88 7.19 29.56
C LEU A 232 40.36 7.48 29.43
N PHE A 233 39.81 7.68 28.23
CA PHE A 233 38.39 7.34 28.02
C PHE A 233 38.22 6.41 26.82
N GLN A 234 38.04 5.13 27.14
CA GLN A 234 37.61 4.10 26.19
C GLN A 234 36.24 4.49 25.62
N LEU A 235 36.22 4.67 24.30
CA LEU A 235 35.02 4.89 23.49
C LEU A 235 34.00 3.75 23.72
N PRO A 236 32.69 4.05 23.87
CA PRO A 236 31.68 3.04 23.63
C PRO A 236 31.76 2.64 22.16
N ARG A 237 31.84 1.33 21.89
CA ARG A 237 31.75 0.76 20.54
C ARG A 237 30.56 1.39 19.83
N LYS A 238 30.83 2.20 18.80
CA LYS A 238 29.85 2.57 17.76
C LYS A 238 29.15 1.29 17.32
N ARG A 239 27.93 1.06 17.80
CA ARG A 239 27.04 0.05 17.22
C ARG A 239 26.75 0.54 15.82
N MET A 240 27.40 -0.07 14.83
CA MET A 240 27.04 0.12 13.43
C MET A 240 25.59 -0.32 13.27
N ILE A 241 24.68 0.65 13.15
CA ILE A 241 23.35 0.43 12.60
C ILE A 241 23.61 -0.05 11.18
N ARG A 242 23.60 -1.37 10.96
CA ARG A 242 23.74 -1.96 9.64
C ARG A 242 22.41 -1.75 8.92
N SER A 243 22.27 -0.59 8.28
CA SER A 243 21.20 -0.35 7.33
C SER A 243 21.28 -1.43 6.24
N SER A 244 20.17 -2.14 6.04
CA SER A 244 20.03 -3.02 4.89
C SER A 244 19.94 -2.16 3.62
N VAL A 245 20.64 -2.57 2.57
CA VAL A 245 20.69 -1.86 1.29
C VAL A 245 19.95 -2.69 0.24
N PRO A 246 19.03 -2.11 -0.56
CA PRO A 246 18.32 -2.83 -1.60
C PRO A 246 19.25 -3.17 -2.78
N CYS A 247 19.09 -4.37 -3.35
CA CYS A 247 19.73 -4.75 -4.60
C CYS A 247 19.08 -4.02 -5.79
N VAL A 248 19.88 -3.31 -6.58
CA VAL A 248 19.39 -2.52 -7.72
C VAL A 248 18.67 -3.37 -8.78
N GLY A 249 19.02 -4.66 -8.92
CA GLY A 249 18.37 -5.55 -9.90
C GLY A 249 17.07 -6.20 -9.40
N CYS A 250 17.01 -6.65 -8.14
CA CYS A 250 15.86 -7.41 -7.62
C CYS A 250 15.09 -6.73 -6.48
N GLN A 251 15.51 -5.54 -6.05
CA GLN A 251 14.93 -4.73 -4.97
C GLN A 251 14.85 -5.40 -3.58
N ARG A 252 15.40 -6.61 -3.41
CA ARG A 252 15.49 -7.26 -2.10
C ARG A 252 16.57 -6.61 -1.23
N LEU A 253 16.34 -6.58 0.08
CA LEU A 253 17.22 -5.98 1.08
C LEU A 253 18.36 -6.95 1.45
N TYR A 254 19.60 -6.47 1.44
CA TYR A 254 20.78 -7.24 1.83
C TYR A 254 21.64 -6.46 2.82
N PHE A 255 22.44 -7.17 3.61
CA PHE A 255 23.50 -6.53 4.38
C PHE A 255 24.57 -5.99 3.43
N PRO A 256 25.21 -4.83 3.72
CA PRO A 256 26.22 -4.23 2.85
C PRO A 256 27.35 -5.19 2.44
N VAL A 257 27.74 -6.10 3.35
CA VAL A 257 28.78 -7.12 3.08
C VAL A 257 28.31 -8.20 2.11
N SER A 258 27.03 -8.58 2.16
CA SER A 258 26.44 -9.63 1.29
C SER A 258 25.98 -9.10 -0.07
N LEU A 259 25.75 -7.79 -0.19
CA LEU A 259 25.17 -7.18 -1.38
C LEU A 259 26.01 -7.41 -2.66
N PRO A 260 27.34 -7.23 -2.66
CA PRO A 260 28.15 -7.45 -3.87
C PRO A 260 28.14 -8.92 -4.34
N ILE A 261 28.12 -9.87 -3.39
CA ILE A 261 28.05 -11.31 -3.68
C ILE A 261 26.70 -11.63 -4.33
N HIS A 262 25.63 -11.09 -3.75
CA HIS A 262 24.29 -11.25 -4.32
C HIS A 262 24.18 -10.59 -5.70
N GLN A 263 24.63 -9.36 -5.89
CA GLN A 263 24.52 -8.63 -7.17
C GLN A 263 25.16 -9.40 -8.33
N LYS A 264 26.31 -10.04 -8.12
CA LYS A 264 26.94 -10.91 -9.13
C LYS A 264 26.03 -12.04 -9.58
N THR A 265 25.46 -12.79 -8.62
CA THR A 265 24.55 -13.91 -8.93
C THR A 265 23.20 -13.43 -9.48
N CYS A 266 22.69 -12.30 -8.99
CA CYS A 266 21.44 -11.69 -9.42
C CYS A 266 21.50 -11.23 -10.87
N PHE A 267 22.58 -10.55 -11.25
CA PHE A 267 22.78 -10.01 -12.60
C PHE A 267 23.10 -11.11 -13.61
N HIS A 268 23.77 -12.18 -13.17
CA HIS A 268 23.96 -13.36 -14.01
C HIS A 268 22.63 -14.07 -14.32
N LYS A 269 21.71 -14.16 -13.34
CA LYS A 269 20.39 -14.78 -13.53
C LYS A 269 19.41 -13.90 -14.32
N ASN A 270 19.60 -12.59 -14.32
CA ASN A 270 18.67 -11.64 -14.93
C ASN A 270 19.42 -10.66 -15.82
N PRO A 271 20.12 -11.08 -16.89
CA PRO A 271 21.04 -10.22 -17.62
C PRO A 271 20.35 -9.02 -18.30
N PHE A 272 19.06 -9.10 -18.60
CA PHE A 272 18.31 -8.09 -19.36
C PHE A 272 17.61 -7.02 -18.52
N VAL A 273 17.87 -6.94 -17.21
CA VAL A 273 17.27 -5.89 -16.37
C VAL A 273 18.06 -4.60 -16.53
N ASP A 274 17.35 -3.50 -16.76
CA ASP A 274 17.96 -2.18 -16.90
C ASP A 274 18.14 -1.51 -15.53
N VAL A 275 19.37 -1.11 -15.22
CA VAL A 275 19.75 -0.50 -13.94
C VAL A 275 20.56 0.79 -14.15
N PRO A 276 20.32 1.85 -13.36
CA PRO A 276 21.07 3.10 -13.50
C PRO A 276 22.49 2.97 -12.93
N CYS A 277 23.49 3.43 -13.68
CA CYS A 277 24.87 3.52 -13.23
C CYS A 277 24.98 4.56 -12.09
N PRO A 278 25.63 4.23 -10.95
CA PRO A 278 25.77 5.17 -9.84
C PRO A 278 26.58 6.43 -10.22
N THR A 279 27.55 6.28 -11.13
CA THR A 279 28.50 7.33 -11.53
C THR A 279 27.94 8.27 -12.59
N CYS A 280 27.51 7.75 -13.75
CA CYS A 280 27.05 8.58 -14.88
C CYS A 280 25.53 8.67 -15.03
N LYS A 281 24.76 7.95 -14.20
CA LYS A 281 23.28 7.84 -14.27
C LYS A 281 22.72 7.26 -15.57
N LEU A 282 23.56 6.77 -16.48
CA LEU A 282 23.13 6.05 -17.68
C LEU A 282 22.41 4.75 -17.29
N ILE A 283 21.33 4.41 -18.00
CA ILE A 283 20.61 3.14 -17.82
C ILE A 283 21.37 2.04 -18.58
N ILE A 284 21.69 0.95 -17.88
CA ILE A 284 22.55 -0.11 -18.40
C ILE A 284 21.94 -1.45 -18.08
N SER A 285 21.95 -2.36 -19.05
CA SER A 285 21.60 -3.76 -18.84
C SER A 285 22.55 -4.40 -17.80
N THR A 286 21.97 -5.14 -16.85
CA THR A 286 22.67 -5.85 -15.77
C THR A 286 23.79 -6.77 -16.24
N GLY A 287 23.69 -7.35 -17.45
CA GLY A 287 24.76 -8.16 -18.04
C GLY A 287 26.07 -7.40 -18.26
N ASN A 288 25.99 -6.09 -18.52
CA ASN A 288 27.14 -5.21 -18.77
C ASN A 288 27.46 -4.29 -17.58
N TYR A 289 26.73 -4.41 -16.47
CA TYR A 289 26.81 -3.46 -15.35
C TYR A 289 28.21 -3.35 -14.76
N PHE A 290 28.84 -4.48 -14.41
CA PHE A 290 30.16 -4.44 -13.76
C PHE A 290 31.26 -3.91 -14.68
N ASN A 291 31.23 -4.26 -15.97
CA ASN A 291 32.18 -3.78 -16.97
C ASN A 291 32.02 -2.27 -17.20
N HIS A 292 30.79 -1.77 -17.25
CA HIS A 292 30.57 -0.34 -17.34
C HIS A 292 31.04 0.38 -16.07
N VAL A 293 30.61 -0.05 -14.88
CA VAL A 293 30.93 0.66 -13.63
C VAL A 293 32.43 0.73 -13.38
N SER A 294 33.21 -0.30 -13.74
CA SER A 294 34.67 -0.26 -13.63
C SER A 294 35.34 0.72 -14.59
N ASN A 295 34.72 0.97 -15.76
CA ASN A 295 35.27 1.83 -16.81
C ASN A 295 34.55 3.19 -16.91
N CYS A 296 33.61 3.47 -16.00
CA CYS A 296 32.77 4.65 -16.07
C CYS A 296 33.53 5.89 -15.60
N VAL A 297 33.79 6.83 -16.51
CA VAL A 297 34.31 8.15 -16.17
C VAL A 297 33.13 9.09 -15.92
N PRO A 298 33.12 9.86 -14.80
CA PRO A 298 32.08 10.87 -14.58
C PRO A 298 32.13 11.91 -15.69
N GLN A 299 31.07 11.95 -16.52
CA GLN A 299 30.96 13.02 -17.52
C GLN A 299 30.67 14.35 -16.80
N PRO A 300 31.36 15.44 -17.16
CA PRO A 300 31.02 16.77 -16.65
C PRO A 300 29.60 17.09 -17.12
N THR A 301 28.70 17.27 -16.16
CA THR A 301 27.30 17.58 -16.44
C THR A 301 27.24 18.97 -17.09
N PRO A 302 26.84 19.12 -18.37
CA PRO A 302 26.63 20.45 -18.91
C PRO A 302 25.52 21.14 -18.10
N GLN A 303 25.86 22.29 -17.50
CA GLN A 303 24.90 23.12 -16.78
C GLN A 303 23.87 23.65 -17.77
N ALA A 304 22.72 22.95 -17.87
CA ALA A 304 21.55 23.45 -18.57
C ALA A 304 20.72 24.34 -17.61
N PRO A 305 20.08 25.41 -18.11
CA PRO A 305 19.28 26.32 -17.30
C PRO A 305 18.11 25.58 -16.64
N CYS A 306 17.85 25.93 -15.38
CA CYS A 306 16.90 25.31 -14.47
C CYS A 306 15.55 24.98 -15.13
N LYS A 307 15.32 23.68 -15.35
CA LYS A 307 14.00 23.05 -15.25
C LYS A 307 14.07 22.03 -14.12
N PRO A 308 13.06 21.96 -13.23
CA PRO A 308 13.10 21.05 -12.09
C PRO A 308 13.14 19.60 -12.57
N LEU A 309 14.20 18.88 -12.20
CA LEU A 309 14.35 17.45 -12.48
C LEU A 309 13.49 16.65 -11.49
N SER A 310 12.69 15.77 -12.07
CA SER A 310 11.62 14.98 -11.47
C SER A 310 12.08 14.01 -10.36
N ALA A 311 11.34 14.04 -9.25
CA ALA A 311 11.21 12.92 -8.33
C ALA A 311 10.69 11.67 -9.06
N GLY A 312 11.17 10.48 -8.67
CA GLY A 312 11.24 9.28 -9.52
C GLY A 312 9.93 8.57 -9.88
N LEU A 313 10.04 7.69 -10.88
CA LEU A 313 9.16 6.60 -11.41
C LEU A 313 7.63 6.81 -11.53
N LEU A 314 7.08 7.84 -10.92
CA LEU A 314 5.68 8.23 -10.94
C LEU A 314 5.58 9.40 -11.91
N GLY A 315 4.59 9.37 -12.79
CA GLY A 315 4.39 10.48 -13.73
C GLY A 315 3.93 11.75 -13.02
N PRO A 316 3.80 12.86 -13.77
CA PRO A 316 3.41 14.14 -13.20
C PRO A 316 2.10 14.00 -12.41
N ILE A 317 2.11 14.55 -11.20
CA ILE A 317 0.93 14.64 -10.33
C ILE A 317 0.13 15.86 -10.79
N GLU A 318 -1.12 15.66 -11.14
CA GLU A 318 -2.06 16.73 -11.50
C GLU A 318 -2.54 17.48 -10.24
N GLU A 319 -3.08 18.68 -10.42
CA GLU A 319 -3.57 19.52 -9.32
C GLU A 319 -4.70 18.85 -8.50
N ASP A 320 -5.40 17.88 -9.08
CA ASP A 320 -6.42 17.05 -8.44
C ASP A 320 -5.85 15.78 -7.75
N GLY A 321 -4.52 15.66 -7.66
CA GLY A 321 -3.81 14.55 -7.04
C GLY A 321 -3.70 13.29 -7.90
N ARG A 322 -4.13 13.33 -9.17
CA ARG A 322 -4.00 12.20 -10.10
C ARG A 322 -2.56 12.00 -10.53
N ILE A 323 -2.12 10.75 -10.53
CA ILE A 323 -0.81 10.39 -11.09
C ILE A 323 -1.04 9.92 -12.53
N LYS A 324 -0.48 10.63 -13.51
CA LYS A 324 -0.55 10.21 -14.92
C LYS A 324 0.47 9.12 -15.23
N CYS A 325 0.06 8.08 -15.96
CA CYS A 325 1.03 7.20 -16.59
C CYS A 325 1.86 8.01 -17.60
N MET A 326 3.19 7.96 -17.51
CA MET A 326 4.07 8.73 -18.40
C MET A 326 3.94 8.34 -19.87
N LYS A 327 3.56 7.09 -20.15
CA LYS A 327 3.42 6.56 -21.51
C LYS A 327 2.08 6.92 -22.14
N CYS A 328 0.97 6.43 -21.57
CA CYS A 328 -0.35 6.59 -22.17
C CYS A 328 -1.11 7.82 -21.69
N ARG A 329 -0.53 8.63 -20.78
CA ARG A 329 -1.15 9.80 -20.15
C ARG A 329 -2.46 9.55 -19.41
N ARG A 330 -2.86 8.27 -19.22
CA ARG A 330 -4.04 7.90 -18.43
C ARG A 330 -3.82 8.30 -16.97
N GLY A 331 -4.71 9.15 -16.46
CA GLY A 331 -4.71 9.57 -15.06
C GLY A 331 -5.25 8.47 -14.16
N PHE A 332 -4.52 8.16 -13.09
CA PHE A 332 -4.99 7.31 -12.01
C PHE A 332 -5.49 8.23 -10.89
N ALA A 333 -6.79 8.18 -10.63
CA ALA A 333 -7.39 8.85 -9.47
C ALA A 333 -6.61 8.46 -8.22
N PRO A 334 -6.15 9.42 -7.38
CA PRO A 334 -5.75 9.07 -6.04
C PRO A 334 -6.99 8.42 -5.45
N VAL A 335 -6.85 7.19 -4.99
CA VAL A 335 -7.86 6.59 -4.15
C VAL A 335 -7.82 7.43 -2.87
N SER A 336 -8.65 8.48 -2.81
CA SER A 336 -8.62 9.51 -1.77
C SER A 336 -9.18 8.96 -0.47
N TYR A 337 -8.49 7.98 0.12
CA TYR A 337 -8.79 7.43 1.43
C TYR A 337 -7.57 7.61 2.32
N ARG A 338 -7.53 8.76 2.99
CA ARG A 338 -6.57 9.09 4.05
C ARG A 338 -6.79 8.24 5.32
N LEU A 339 -7.75 7.30 5.30
CA LEU A 339 -8.16 6.51 6.47
C LEU A 339 -7.37 5.19 6.69
N VAL A 340 -6.54 4.71 5.76
CA VAL A 340 -5.79 3.45 5.97
C VAL A 340 -4.40 3.52 5.34
N ILE A 341 -3.50 4.32 5.92
CA ILE A 341 -2.21 4.65 5.28
C ILE A 341 -1.17 3.52 5.33
N PHE A 342 -1.27 2.48 6.16
CA PHE A 342 -0.24 1.43 6.14
C PHE A 342 -0.49 0.26 5.17
N VAL A 343 -1.73 -0.05 4.81
CA VAL A 343 -2.05 -1.15 3.88
C VAL A 343 -2.31 -0.64 2.44
N VAL A 344 -2.80 0.59 2.28
CA VAL A 344 -3.24 1.11 0.97
C VAL A 344 -2.13 1.80 0.18
N PHE A 345 -1.09 2.37 0.84
CA PHE A 345 0.02 3.02 0.13
C PHE A 345 0.81 2.04 -0.74
N ASN A 346 0.98 0.79 -0.30
CA ASN A 346 1.60 -0.26 -1.12
C ASN A 346 0.74 -0.61 -2.34
N GLY A 347 -0.60 -0.65 -2.19
CA GLY A 347 -1.50 -1.03 -3.28
C GLY A 347 -1.59 -0.01 -4.44
N MET A 348 -1.44 1.30 -4.18
CA MET A 348 -1.47 2.31 -5.25
C MET A 348 -0.21 2.26 -6.12
N GLN A 349 0.95 2.06 -5.48
CA GLN A 349 2.23 1.93 -6.19
C GLN A 349 2.24 0.68 -7.09
N GLU A 350 1.62 -0.41 -6.62
CA GLU A 350 1.46 -1.63 -7.42
C GLU A 350 0.55 -1.46 -8.64
N ARG A 351 -0.56 -0.70 -8.53
CA ARG A 351 -1.47 -0.48 -9.67
C ARG A 351 -0.82 0.35 -10.78
N ILE A 352 -0.12 1.42 -10.43
CA ILE A 352 0.54 2.26 -11.44
C ILE A 352 1.74 1.53 -12.06
N GLN A 353 2.50 0.76 -11.28
CA GLN A 353 3.58 -0.08 -11.81
C GLN A 353 3.05 -1.17 -12.74
N LYS A 354 1.97 -1.86 -12.36
CA LYS A 354 1.32 -2.88 -13.22
C LYS A 354 0.76 -2.28 -14.50
N HIS A 355 0.19 -1.08 -14.44
CA HIS A 355 -0.28 -0.40 -15.63
C HIS A 355 0.89 0.03 -16.53
N GLN A 356 1.97 0.58 -15.96
CA GLN A 356 3.15 0.97 -16.71
C GLN A 356 3.81 -0.24 -17.40
N SER A 357 3.87 -1.40 -16.75
CA SER A 357 4.40 -2.63 -17.36
C SER A 357 3.54 -3.12 -18.52
N ILE A 358 2.21 -3.12 -18.38
CA ILE A 358 1.28 -3.47 -19.47
C ILE A 358 1.37 -2.46 -20.63
N CYS A 359 1.44 -1.17 -20.34
CA CYS A 359 1.61 -0.14 -21.36
C CYS A 359 2.92 -0.30 -22.13
N GLN A 360 4.01 -0.65 -21.45
CA GLN A 360 5.30 -0.88 -22.09
C GLN A 360 5.30 -2.15 -22.96
N GLU A 361 4.60 -3.20 -22.55
CA GLU A 361 4.52 -4.44 -23.34
C GLU A 361 3.68 -4.26 -24.61
N ARG A 362 2.59 -3.49 -24.53
CA ARG A 362 1.74 -3.18 -25.70
C ARG A 362 2.49 -2.44 -26.80
N GLU A 363 3.34 -1.48 -26.40
CA GLU A 363 4.18 -0.69 -27.31
C GLU A 363 5.21 -1.57 -28.04
N LYS A 364 5.85 -2.52 -27.33
CA LYS A 364 6.78 -3.47 -27.96
C LYS A 364 6.11 -4.35 -29.02
N ILE A 365 4.86 -4.76 -28.78
CA ILE A 365 4.10 -5.58 -29.72
C ILE A 365 3.75 -4.79 -30.99
N GLU A 366 3.41 -3.50 -30.86
CA GLU A 366 3.14 -2.62 -32.01
C GLU A 366 4.39 -2.40 -32.87
N VAL A 367 5.55 -2.14 -32.27
CA VAL A 367 6.83 -1.95 -33.00
C VAL A 367 7.26 -3.21 -33.77
N VAL A 368 7.04 -4.41 -33.22
CA VAL A 368 7.36 -5.67 -33.93
C VAL A 368 6.43 -5.89 -35.11
N LYS A 369 5.15 -5.50 -35.00
CA LYS A 369 4.17 -5.62 -36.08
C LYS A 369 4.47 -4.68 -37.25
N ASP A 370 4.91 -3.45 -36.97
CA ASP A 370 5.28 -2.47 -37.99
C ASP A 370 6.59 -2.86 -38.71
N ASN A 371 7.56 -3.43 -37.99
CA ASN A 371 8.79 -3.94 -38.59
C ASN A 371 8.56 -5.21 -39.44
N GLN A 372 7.59 -6.05 -39.09
CA GLN A 372 7.22 -7.20 -39.93
C GLN A 372 6.48 -6.78 -41.21
N HIS A 373 5.67 -5.73 -41.17
CA HIS A 373 5.02 -5.22 -42.38
C HIS A 373 6.01 -4.55 -43.34
N ASN A 374 7.05 -3.87 -42.84
CA ASN A 374 8.07 -3.25 -43.69
C ASN A 374 9.11 -4.25 -44.26
N SER A 375 9.26 -5.44 -43.65
CA SER A 375 10.21 -6.46 -44.12
C SER A 375 9.73 -7.27 -45.34
N VAL A 376 8.44 -7.22 -45.70
CA VAL A 376 7.88 -8.03 -46.81
C VAL A 376 7.86 -7.27 -48.14
N GLN A 377 8.09 -5.96 -48.15
CA GLN A 377 8.06 -5.16 -49.39
C GLN A 377 9.38 -5.07 -50.16
N ASP A 378 10.51 -5.56 -49.61
CA ASP A 378 11.85 -5.26 -50.18
C ASP A 378 12.63 -6.47 -50.73
N ARG A 379 11.93 -7.56 -51.09
CA ARG A 379 12.54 -8.66 -51.86
C ARG A 379 11.70 -9.04 -53.06
N GLY A 380 12.07 -8.52 -54.23
CA GLY A 380 11.68 -9.14 -55.49
C GLY A 380 11.69 -8.24 -56.72
N ARG A 381 12.85 -7.72 -57.15
CA ARG A 381 12.98 -7.22 -58.52
C ARG A 381 14.40 -7.37 -59.08
N THR A 382 14.72 -8.55 -59.58
CA THR A 382 15.66 -8.71 -60.70
C THR A 382 15.19 -9.82 -61.62
N ASN A 383 15.08 -9.45 -62.89
CA ASN A 383 14.57 -10.22 -64.02
C ASN A 383 15.53 -11.35 -64.45
N VAL A 384 15.02 -12.34 -65.19
CA VAL A 384 15.46 -12.75 -66.55
C VAL A 384 15.20 -14.26 -66.84
N THR A 385 14.16 -14.47 -67.65
CA THR A 385 13.94 -15.46 -68.73
C THR A 385 13.94 -16.99 -68.55
N LYS A 386 12.81 -17.54 -69.03
CA LYS A 386 12.62 -18.54 -70.13
C LYS A 386 12.15 -19.96 -69.76
N LYS A 387 10.96 -20.24 -70.33
CA LYS A 387 10.42 -21.50 -70.91
C LYS A 387 9.98 -22.61 -69.96
N ALA A 388 8.66 -22.81 -69.85
CA ALA A 388 7.85 -23.88 -70.50
C ALA A 388 7.51 -24.95 -69.44
N LYS A 389 6.34 -25.59 -69.32
CA LYS A 389 5.19 -25.90 -70.18
C LYS A 389 3.99 -26.17 -69.24
N TYR A 390 2.78 -25.88 -69.72
CA TYR A 390 1.44 -26.21 -69.15
C TYR A 390 1.21 -27.74 -68.99
N PRO A 391 0.16 -28.26 -68.29
CA PRO A 391 -1.19 -27.69 -68.23
C PRO A 391 -2.02 -27.77 -66.93
N LYS A 392 -3.09 -26.96 -66.98
CA LYS A 392 -4.24 -26.83 -66.08
C LYS A 392 -5.07 -28.13 -66.01
N THR A 393 -5.67 -28.38 -64.85
CA THR A 393 -7.06 -28.87 -64.77
C THR A 393 -7.72 -28.32 -63.49
N THR A 394 -8.71 -27.47 -63.71
CA THR A 394 -9.83 -27.16 -62.81
C THR A 394 -10.69 -28.40 -62.65
N PHE A 395 -11.25 -28.69 -61.48
CA PHE A 395 -12.63 -29.21 -61.41
C PHE A 395 -13.27 -29.04 -60.04
N SER A 396 -14.57 -28.88 -60.13
CA SER A 396 -15.50 -28.30 -59.19
C SER A 396 -15.96 -29.25 -58.09
N ARG A 397 -16.40 -28.62 -57.00
CA ARG A 397 -17.23 -29.12 -55.90
C ARG A 397 -18.42 -29.99 -56.37
N PRO A 398 -18.83 -30.98 -55.57
CA PRO A 398 -20.25 -31.21 -55.37
C PRO A 398 -20.66 -31.32 -53.90
N LYS A 399 -21.85 -30.77 -53.62
CA LYS A 399 -22.71 -31.09 -52.47
C LYS A 399 -23.32 -32.49 -52.65
N ILE A 400 -23.71 -33.13 -51.55
CA ILE A 400 -24.79 -34.13 -51.32
C ILE A 400 -24.44 -34.77 -49.96
N LEU A 401 -25.32 -35.27 -49.10
CA LEU A 401 -26.74 -35.14 -48.75
C LEU A 401 -26.87 -36.06 -47.51
N LEU A 402 -27.84 -35.77 -46.64
CA LEU A 402 -28.16 -36.44 -45.38
C LEU A 402 -28.17 -37.99 -45.38
N LYS A 403 -27.87 -38.59 -44.23
CA LYS A 403 -28.84 -39.40 -43.46
C LYS A 403 -28.37 -39.75 -42.03
N PRO A 404 -29.31 -39.90 -41.06
CA PRO A 404 -29.02 -40.20 -39.65
C PRO A 404 -29.40 -41.64 -39.25
N THR A 405 -28.78 -42.21 -38.22
CA THR A 405 -29.44 -43.13 -37.26
C THR A 405 -28.56 -43.39 -36.01
N PRO A 406 -29.17 -43.65 -34.83
CA PRO A 406 -28.49 -43.75 -33.53
C PRO A 406 -28.29 -45.21 -33.09
N GLN A 407 -27.32 -45.47 -32.21
CA GLN A 407 -27.33 -46.67 -31.36
C GLN A 407 -26.88 -46.37 -29.92
N VAL A 408 -27.66 -46.96 -29.02
CA VAL A 408 -27.56 -47.05 -27.56
C VAL A 408 -26.76 -48.31 -27.21
N MET A 409 -26.35 -48.43 -25.93
CA MET A 409 -25.75 -49.58 -25.21
C MET A 409 -24.22 -49.47 -25.05
N SER A 410 -23.58 -49.87 -23.94
CA SER A 410 -24.00 -50.31 -22.60
C SER A 410 -22.74 -50.34 -21.72
N LEU A 411 -22.96 -50.39 -20.41
CA LEU A 411 -22.02 -50.54 -19.30
C LEU A 411 -20.97 -51.68 -19.45
N ASN A 412 -19.90 -51.49 -18.68
CA ASN A 412 -18.91 -52.46 -18.18
C ASN A 412 -17.72 -52.78 -19.10
N THR A 413 -16.54 -52.28 -18.73
CA THR A 413 -15.38 -53.07 -18.23
C THR A 413 -14.21 -52.09 -18.02
N MET A 414 -13.72 -51.93 -16.78
CA MET A 414 -12.45 -51.23 -16.51
C MET A 414 -11.30 -52.23 -16.56
N PRO A 415 -10.28 -52.05 -17.41
CA PRO A 415 -8.98 -52.68 -17.24
C PRO A 415 -8.01 -51.76 -16.51
N GLN A 416 -7.23 -52.36 -15.61
CA GLN A 416 -6.17 -51.75 -14.80
C GLN A 416 -5.13 -50.99 -15.65
N LEU A 417 -4.78 -49.78 -15.21
CA LEU A 417 -3.65 -49.01 -15.74
C LEU A 417 -2.35 -49.40 -15.02
N GLN A 418 -1.39 -49.91 -15.78
CA GLN A 418 0.02 -49.99 -15.39
C GLN A 418 0.68 -48.60 -15.48
N PRO A 419 1.71 -48.32 -14.66
CA PRO A 419 2.34 -47.01 -14.60
C PRO A 419 3.29 -46.83 -15.79
N TYR A 420 3.03 -45.83 -16.65
CA TYR A 420 3.99 -45.40 -17.67
C TYR A 420 4.33 -43.91 -17.60
N LYS A 421 5.56 -43.68 -18.06
CA LYS A 421 6.47 -42.58 -17.79
C LYS A 421 5.98 -41.20 -18.26
N ARG A 422 6.40 -40.19 -17.51
CA ARG A 422 6.32 -38.75 -17.85
C ARG A 422 6.95 -38.48 -19.21
N ALA A 423 6.24 -37.75 -20.06
CA ALA A 423 6.77 -37.00 -21.19
C ALA A 423 6.42 -35.51 -21.01
N PRO A 424 7.27 -34.59 -21.51
CA PRO A 424 7.21 -33.17 -21.20
C PRO A 424 6.16 -32.45 -22.07
N PHE A 425 5.42 -31.52 -21.46
CA PHE A 425 4.50 -30.65 -22.18
C PHE A 425 5.24 -29.40 -22.67
N ASP A 426 5.24 -29.22 -23.98
CA ASP A 426 5.42 -27.93 -24.62
C ASP A 426 4.32 -27.74 -25.69
N LEU A 427 3.73 -26.55 -25.66
CA LEU A 427 2.96 -25.85 -26.70
C LEU A 427 1.50 -26.23 -27.06
N VAL A 428 0.73 -25.13 -27.10
CA VAL A 428 -0.51 -24.80 -27.84
C VAL A 428 -1.86 -25.05 -27.15
N LEU A 429 -2.46 -23.97 -26.63
CA LEU A 429 -3.84 -23.57 -26.97
C LEU A 429 -4.10 -22.12 -26.55
N ARG A 430 -4.09 -21.25 -27.57
CA ARG A 430 -4.54 -19.86 -27.57
C ARG A 430 -5.87 -19.84 -28.33
N ASP A 431 -6.77 -18.96 -27.90
CA ASP A 431 -8.01 -18.52 -28.56
C ASP A 431 -9.22 -19.46 -28.58
N ALA A 432 -10.19 -19.17 -27.68
CA ALA A 432 -11.62 -19.13 -28.01
C ALA A 432 -12.40 -18.49 -26.84
N SER A 433 -12.90 -17.27 -27.02
CA SER A 433 -14.28 -16.87 -26.68
C SER A 433 -14.41 -15.35 -26.76
N ASN A 434 -14.65 -14.86 -27.98
CA ASN A 434 -15.26 -13.55 -28.18
C ASN A 434 -15.87 -13.53 -29.58
N GLN A 435 -17.14 -13.95 -29.73
CA GLN A 435 -18.03 -13.47 -30.78
C GLN A 435 -19.52 -13.71 -30.43
N ASN A 436 -20.24 -12.58 -30.34
CA ASN A 436 -21.56 -12.30 -30.92
C ASN A 436 -22.85 -12.91 -30.33
N GLY A 437 -23.63 -12.03 -29.68
CA GLY A 437 -24.80 -11.44 -30.33
C GLY A 437 -26.16 -12.05 -30.02
N PHE A 438 -26.95 -11.36 -29.19
CA PHE A 438 -28.42 -11.39 -29.29
C PHE A 438 -28.99 -9.98 -29.09
N LYS A 439 -29.62 -9.47 -30.14
CA LYS A 439 -30.64 -8.42 -30.12
C LYS A 439 -32.00 -9.11 -30.01
N SER A 440 -32.89 -8.63 -29.15
CA SER A 440 -34.33 -8.49 -29.45
C SER A 440 -35.09 -7.83 -28.29
N THR A 441 -35.80 -6.74 -28.62
CA THR A 441 -37.17 -6.36 -28.16
C THR A 441 -37.41 -6.30 -26.64
N GLY A 442 -37.69 -5.17 -25.99
CA GLY A 442 -38.62 -4.11 -26.37
C GLY A 442 -40.04 -4.43 -25.90
N ILE A 443 -40.38 -4.10 -24.63
CA ILE A 443 -41.74 -3.84 -24.14
C ILE A 443 -41.68 -2.78 -23.04
N ASP A 444 -42.21 -1.60 -23.35
CA ASP A 444 -42.70 -0.61 -22.40
C ASP A 444 -43.89 -1.18 -21.60
N THR A 445 -43.92 -0.97 -20.29
CA THR A 445 -45.15 -0.53 -19.61
C THR A 445 -44.77 0.22 -18.34
N SER A 446 -45.17 1.49 -18.34
CA SER A 446 -45.11 2.43 -17.24
C SER A 446 -46.40 2.37 -16.40
N ASN A 447 -46.28 2.88 -15.18
CA ASN A 447 -47.31 3.51 -14.34
C ASN A 447 -48.26 2.70 -13.44
N ARG A 448 -48.49 3.35 -12.27
CA ARG A 448 -49.52 3.18 -11.22
C ARG A 448 -49.29 1.99 -10.26
N THR A 449 -49.32 2.16 -8.94
CA THR A 449 -50.19 3.01 -8.11
C THR A 449 -49.53 3.46 -6.79
N SER A 450 -49.60 4.78 -6.57
CA SER A 450 -49.75 5.42 -5.26
C SER A 450 -51.11 5.05 -4.64
N MET A 451 -51.15 4.81 -3.33
CA MET A 451 -52.26 4.88 -2.35
C MET A 451 -51.86 4.00 -1.14
N GLY A 452 -51.92 4.38 0.13
CA GLY A 452 -52.38 5.61 0.77
C GLY A 452 -51.91 5.62 2.23
N ASN A 453 -51.73 6.83 2.75
CA ASN A 453 -51.43 7.14 4.14
C ASN A 453 -52.74 7.63 4.79
N PRO A 454 -53.27 7.03 5.87
CA PRO A 454 -54.35 7.63 6.63
C PRO A 454 -53.79 8.46 7.79
N LEU A 455 -54.01 9.76 7.71
CA LEU A 455 -54.01 10.67 8.85
C LEU A 455 -55.10 10.24 9.84
N HIS A 456 -54.72 10.00 11.09
CA HIS A 456 -55.64 10.04 12.23
C HIS A 456 -55.41 11.34 13.00
N ILE A 457 -56.38 12.24 12.88
CA ILE A 457 -56.64 13.34 13.82
C ILE A 457 -57.88 12.92 14.61
N MET A 458 -57.77 12.95 15.95
CA MET A 458 -58.79 13.29 16.96
C MET A 458 -58.53 12.52 18.26
N LYS A 459 -57.84 13.15 19.21
CA LYS A 459 -58.46 13.76 20.40
C LYS A 459 -57.48 14.68 21.09
#